data_AF-A0A3R7V4X1-F1
#
_entry.id   AF-A0A3R7V4X1-F1
#
_cell.length_a   1.000
_cell.length_b   1.000
_cell.length_c   1.000
_cell.angle_alpha   90.00
_cell.angle_beta   90.00
_cell.angle_gamma   90.00
#
_symmetry.space_group_name_H-M   'P 1'
#
loop_
_entity.id
_entity.type
_entity.pdbx_description
1 polymer ?
#
loop_
_entity_poly.entity_id
_entity_poly.type
_entity_poly.pdbx_seq_one_letter_code
_entity_poly.pdbx_strand_id
1 'polypeptide(L)'
;MLKKFLDLGLQPLANSYIEKKNLNLNEKKFKLVVGFDTKTFLVSILNTVPKEKMFNHKYPYKSSESLTMKSSFKELSKKIQKKFKPDLTIEIGSNDGAFIKNFNKKK
;
A
#
# COMPACT_ATOMS: atom_id res chain seq x y z
N MET A 1 -18.46 -11.62 -14.16
CA MET A 1 -19.51 -10.76 -13.55
C MET A 1 -19.11 -10.53 -12.11
N LEU A 2 -19.13 -9.28 -11.65
CA LEU A 2 -18.78 -8.96 -10.27
C LEU A 2 -19.91 -9.38 -9.32
N LYS A 3 -19.61 -10.27 -8.37
CA LYS A 3 -20.52 -10.68 -7.30
C LYS A 3 -20.07 -10.07 -5.98
N LYS A 4 -20.95 -9.27 -5.37
CA LYS A 4 -20.73 -8.69 -4.03
C LYS A 4 -20.86 -9.81 -2.99
N PHE A 5 -20.00 -9.81 -1.99
CA PHE A 5 -20.12 -10.75 -0.86
C PHE A 5 -19.95 -10.11 0.52
N LEU A 6 -19.43 -8.88 0.60
CA LEU A 6 -19.28 -8.16 1.86
C LEU A 6 -19.48 -6.66 1.66
N ASP A 7 -20.32 -6.04 2.48
CA ASP A 7 -20.54 -4.59 2.55
C ASP A 7 -20.18 -4.11 3.96
N LEU A 8 -19.18 -3.23 4.06
CA LEU A 8 -18.67 -2.69 5.32
C LEU A 8 -19.17 -1.26 5.60
N GLY A 9 -20.13 -0.76 4.81
CA GLY A 9 -20.73 0.55 5.01
C GLY A 9 -19.82 1.71 4.57
N LEU A 10 -20.06 2.88 5.17
CA LEU A 10 -19.30 4.11 4.90
C LEU A 10 -18.07 4.16 5.82
N GLN A 11 -16.88 4.13 5.23
CA GLN A 11 -15.59 4.11 5.94
C GLN A 11 -14.75 5.33 5.55
N PRO A 12 -14.00 5.95 6.49
CA PRO A 12 -12.99 6.93 6.13
C PRO A 12 -11.76 6.25 5.50
N LEU A 13 -10.82 7.04 5.00
CA LEU A 13 -9.52 6.50 4.61
C LEU A 13 -8.73 6.11 5.86
N ALA A 14 -8.25 4.87 5.92
CA ALA A 14 -7.56 4.32 7.10
C ALA A 14 -6.35 5.15 7.56
N ASN A 15 -5.67 5.83 6.63
CA ASN A 15 -4.47 6.64 6.91
C ASN A 15 -4.77 8.16 7.00
N SER A 16 -6.04 8.57 7.10
CA SER A 16 -6.45 9.97 7.18
C SER A 16 -6.60 10.44 8.63
N TYR A 17 -5.48 10.61 9.33
CA TYR A 17 -5.50 11.12 10.71
C TYR A 17 -6.03 12.55 10.79
N ILE A 18 -6.93 12.80 11.75
CA ILE A 18 -7.58 14.11 11.96
C ILE A 18 -6.82 14.90 13.04
N GLU A 19 -6.55 16.17 12.75
CA GLU A 19 -5.98 17.09 13.74
C GLU A 19 -7.02 17.46 14.81
N LYS A 20 -6.58 17.67 16.07
CA LYS A 20 -7.48 17.96 17.20
C LYS A 20 -8.47 19.11 16.95
N LYS A 21 -8.05 20.17 16.24
CA LYS A 21 -8.91 21.31 15.88
C LYS A 21 -10.03 20.97 14.89
N ASN A 22 -9.91 19.86 14.17
CA ASN A 22 -10.84 19.44 13.12
C ASN A 22 -11.79 18.32 13.57
N LEU A 23 -11.80 17.94 14.85
CA LEU A 23 -12.63 16.83 15.35
C LEU A 23 -14.14 17.06 15.19
N ASN A 24 -14.56 18.32 15.14
CA ASN A 24 -15.97 18.69 14.95
C ASN A 24 -16.37 18.81 13.47
N LEU A 25 -15.43 18.61 12.53
CA LEU A 25 -15.71 18.67 11.10
C LEU A 25 -16.14 17.29 10.59
N ASN A 26 -17.00 17.30 9.58
CA ASN A 26 -17.41 16.07 8.91
C ASN A 26 -16.22 15.43 8.18
N GLU A 27 -15.94 14.18 8.50
CA GLU A 27 -14.93 13.39 7.80
C GLU A 27 -15.50 12.80 6.49
N LYS A 28 -14.68 12.83 5.44
CA LYS A 28 -15.05 12.22 4.16
C LYS A 28 -15.03 10.69 4.26
N LYS A 29 -16.15 10.08 3.95
CA LYS A 29 -16.32 8.61 3.94
C LYS A 29 -16.61 8.08 2.54
N PHE A 30 -16.32 6.81 2.33
CA PHE A 30 -16.48 6.09 1.08
C PHE A 30 -17.19 4.76 1.35
N LYS A 31 -18.05 4.33 0.44
CA LYS A 31 -18.77 3.06 0.57
C LYS A 31 -17.80 1.91 0.30
N LEU A 32 -17.44 1.15 1.32
CA LEU A 32 -16.50 0.02 1.21
C LEU A 32 -17.29 -1.27 0.97
N VAL A 33 -17.22 -1.76 -0.26
CA VAL A 33 -17.87 -3.03 -0.68
C VAL A 33 -16.83 -3.91 -1.33
N VAL A 34 -16.83 -5.19 -0.94
CA VAL A 34 -15.95 -6.22 -1.48
C VAL A 34 -16.77 -7.20 -2.31
N GLY A 35 -16.22 -7.55 -3.46
CA GLY A 35 -16.77 -8.56 -4.34
C GLY A 35 -15.67 -9.36 -5.02
N PHE A 36 -16.06 -10.32 -5.84
CA PHE A 36 -15.15 -11.05 -6.70
C PHE A 36 -15.70 -11.16 -8.12
N ASP A 37 -14.81 -11.26 -9.11
CA ASP A 37 -15.23 -11.62 -10.46
C ASP A 37 -15.47 -13.13 -10.58
N THR A 38 -16.65 -13.51 -11.06
CA THR A 38 -17.08 -14.91 -11.19
C THR A 38 -16.36 -15.71 -12.28
N LYS A 39 -15.56 -15.08 -13.14
CA LYS A 39 -14.75 -15.76 -14.16
C LYS A 39 -13.29 -15.92 -13.72
N THR A 40 -12.69 -14.87 -13.17
CA THR A 40 -11.27 -14.87 -12.79
C THR A 40 -11.03 -15.17 -11.31
N PHE A 41 -12.09 -15.16 -10.50
CA PHE A 41 -12.03 -15.27 -9.04
C PHE A 41 -11.24 -14.15 -8.34
N LEU A 42 -10.95 -13.05 -9.03
CA LEU A 42 -10.26 -11.90 -8.45
C LEU A 42 -11.16 -11.20 -7.42
N VAL A 43 -10.74 -11.17 -6.16
CA VAL A 43 -11.37 -10.39 -5.09
C VAL A 43 -10.93 -8.92 -5.19
N SER A 44 -11.87 -7.99 -5.08
CA SER A 44 -11.60 -6.56 -5.24
C SER A 44 -12.55 -5.68 -4.43
N ILE A 45 -12.08 -4.48 -4.11
CA ILE A 45 -12.94 -3.38 -3.64
C ILE A 45 -13.70 -2.84 -4.86
N LEU A 46 -15.03 -2.85 -4.79
CA LEU A 46 -15.89 -2.52 -5.93
C LEU A 46 -16.06 -1.01 -6.15
N ASN A 47 -15.87 -0.22 -5.09
CA ASN A 47 -15.95 1.23 -5.12
C ASN A 47 -14.57 1.80 -4.78
N THR A 48 -13.80 2.15 -5.81
CA THR A 48 -12.43 2.65 -5.65
C THR A 48 -12.42 4.14 -5.30
N VAL A 49 -11.38 4.55 -4.58
CA VAL A 49 -11.09 5.95 -4.27
C VAL A 49 -9.94 6.42 -5.17
N PRO A 50 -9.95 7.67 -5.68
CA PRO A 50 -8.81 8.23 -6.41
C PRO A 50 -7.50 8.08 -5.64
N LYS A 51 -6.46 7.59 -6.33
CA LYS A 51 -5.15 7.28 -5.73
C LYS A 51 -4.50 8.52 -5.09
N GLU A 52 -4.72 9.71 -5.65
CA GLU A 52 -4.20 10.99 -5.18
C GLU A 52 -4.74 11.37 -3.80
N LYS A 53 -5.90 10.83 -3.41
CA LYS A 53 -6.45 11.02 -2.06
C LYS A 53 -5.77 10.12 -1.03
N MET A 54 -5.40 8.91 -1.45
CA MET A 54 -4.76 7.92 -0.57
C MET A 54 -3.25 8.15 -0.44
N PHE A 55 -2.60 8.44 -1.57
CA PHE A 55 -1.16 8.65 -1.69
C PHE A 55 -0.91 10.13 -1.96
N ASN A 56 -0.73 10.88 -0.87
CA ASN A 56 -0.49 12.32 -0.90
C ASN A 56 0.75 12.68 -0.07
N HIS A 57 1.11 13.97 -0.04
CA HIS A 57 2.29 14.47 0.67
C HIS A 57 2.25 14.27 2.19
N LYS A 58 1.08 13.97 2.77
CA LYS A 58 0.89 13.65 4.19
C LYS A 58 0.79 12.15 4.47
N TYR A 59 1.16 11.29 3.52
CA TYR A 59 1.12 9.84 3.71
C TYR A 59 1.98 9.44 4.92
N PRO A 60 1.38 8.88 5.99
CA PRO A 60 2.03 8.81 7.29
C PRO A 60 2.95 7.59 7.43
N TYR A 61 2.77 6.57 6.59
CA TYR A 61 3.43 5.28 6.77
C TYR A 61 4.86 5.29 6.22
N LYS A 62 5.81 4.87 7.06
CA LYS A 62 7.23 4.69 6.75
C LYS A 62 7.64 3.24 7.00
N SER A 63 8.15 2.58 5.97
CA SER A 63 8.45 1.14 5.99
C SER A 63 9.67 0.83 6.87
N SER A 64 10.60 1.78 7.00
CA SER A 64 11.81 1.62 7.82
C SER A 64 11.56 1.59 9.33
N GLU A 65 10.37 1.98 9.78
CA GLU A 65 9.97 1.98 11.20
C GLU A 65 9.73 0.56 11.74
N SER A 66 9.47 -0.42 10.87
CA SER A 66 9.31 -1.83 11.29
C SER A 66 10.64 -2.59 11.22
N LEU A 67 11.12 -3.08 12.37
CA LEU A 67 12.31 -3.94 12.45
C LEU A 67 12.11 -5.25 11.66
N THR A 68 10.93 -5.85 11.77
CA THR A 68 10.57 -7.08 11.04
C THR A 68 10.59 -6.84 9.53
N MET A 69 10.05 -5.72 9.05
CA MET A 69 10.09 -5.39 7.62
C MET A 69 11.50 -5.15 7.11
N LYS A 70 12.33 -4.43 7.87
CA LYS A 70 13.75 -4.23 7.51
C LYS A 70 14.49 -5.56 7.36
N SER A 71 14.26 -6.51 8.28
CA SER A 71 14.84 -7.85 8.19
C SER A 71 14.34 -8.59 6.94
N SER A 72 13.02 -8.61 6.72
CA SER A 72 12.40 -9.25 5.56
C SER A 72 12.92 -8.70 4.23
N PHE A 73 13.04 -7.37 4.11
CA PHE A 73 13.58 -6.71 2.93
C PHE A 73 15.03 -7.07 2.62
N LYS A 74 15.87 -7.16 3.65
CA LYS A 74 17.28 -7.58 3.49
C LYS A 74 17.36 -9.03 3.01
N GLU A 75 16.54 -9.92 3.56
CA GLU A 75 16.52 -11.32 3.13
C GLU A 75 15.95 -11.50 1.72
N LEU A 76 14.92 -10.74 1.37
CA LEU A 76 14.37 -10.72 0.01
C LEU A 76 15.39 -10.20 -1.00
N SER A 77 16.12 -9.12 -0.69
CA SER A 77 17.10 -8.56 -1.61
C SER A 77 18.25 -9.53 -1.90
N LYS A 78 18.72 -10.28 -0.89
CA LYS A 78 19.72 -11.34 -1.06
C LYS A 78 19.22 -12.43 -2.01
N LYS A 79 17.96 -12.88 -1.84
CA LYS A 79 17.34 -13.90 -2.71
C LYS A 79 17.25 -13.42 -4.16
N ILE A 80 16.84 -12.18 -4.39
CA ILE A 80 16.74 -11.58 -5.73
C ILE A 80 18.13 -11.45 -6.37
N GLN A 81 19.11 -10.91 -5.65
CA GLN A 81 20.49 -10.75 -6.15
C GLN A 81 21.12 -12.08 -6.52
N LYS A 82 20.92 -13.12 -5.70
CA LYS A 82 21.42 -14.46 -5.97
C LYS A 82 20.77 -15.09 -7.20
N LYS A 83 19.44 -14.95 -7.34
CA LYS A 83 18.66 -15.63 -8.39
C LYS A 83 18.79 -14.93 -9.75
N PHE A 84 18.71 -13.61 -9.78
CA PHE A 84 18.57 -12.85 -11.02
C PHE A 84 19.82 -12.05 -11.39
N LYS A 85 20.73 -11.83 -10.44
CA LYS A 85 21.96 -11.04 -10.62
C LYS A 85 21.73 -9.72 -11.37
N PRO A 86 20.69 -8.93 -11.01
CA PRO A 86 20.27 -7.79 -11.81
C PRO A 86 21.39 -6.74 -11.93
N ASP A 87 21.46 -6.10 -13.08
CA ASP A 87 22.36 -4.95 -13.32
C ASP A 87 21.67 -3.61 -13.01
N LEU A 88 20.34 -3.56 -13.18
CA LEU A 88 19.50 -2.43 -12.79
C LEU A 88 18.31 -2.94 -11.97
N THR A 89 17.99 -2.23 -10.89
CA THR A 89 16.80 -2.51 -10.06
C THR A 89 15.94 -1.25 -9.97
N ILE A 90 14.66 -1.38 -10.29
CA ILE A 90 13.65 -0.34 -10.16
C ILE A 90 12.58 -0.84 -9.20
N GLU A 91 12.24 -0.04 -8.19
CA GLU A 91 11.18 -0.33 -7.22
C GLU A 91 9.99 0.62 -7.41
N ILE A 92 8.80 0.08 -7.70
CA ILE A 92 7.56 0.84 -7.73
C ILE A 92 6.98 0.88 -6.31
N GLY A 93 6.71 2.08 -5.80
CA GLY A 93 6.19 2.25 -4.43
C GLY A 93 7.26 2.08 -3.36
N SER A 94 8.49 2.54 -3.62
CA SER A 94 9.65 2.38 -2.73
C SER A 94 9.54 3.01 -1.35
N ASN A 95 8.49 3.80 -1.10
CA ASN A 95 8.22 4.47 0.17
C ASN A 95 9.46 5.29 0.62
N ASP A 96 10.00 5.04 1.81
CA ASP A 96 11.20 5.70 2.34
C ASP A 96 12.52 5.01 1.92
N GLY A 97 12.45 4.08 0.97
CA GLY A 97 13.61 3.37 0.41
C GLY A 97 14.12 2.22 1.27
N ALA A 98 13.34 1.76 2.25
CA ALA A 98 13.74 0.67 3.15
C ALA A 98 14.14 -0.63 2.42
N PHE A 99 13.54 -0.93 1.26
CA PHE A 99 13.87 -2.10 0.45
C PHE A 99 14.99 -1.82 -0.58
N ILE A 100 14.82 -0.86 -1.49
CA ILE A 100 15.82 -0.57 -2.55
C ILE A 100 17.23 -0.29 -2.02
N LYS A 101 17.38 0.23 -0.80
CA LYS A 101 18.70 0.48 -0.19
C LYS A 101 19.55 -0.78 0.00
N ASN A 102 18.94 -1.97 -0.07
CA ASN A 102 19.65 -3.26 0.04
C ASN A 102 20.20 -3.76 -1.30
N PHE A 103 20.12 -2.95 -2.37
CA PHE A 103 20.71 -3.21 -3.69
C PHE A 103 21.87 -2.24 -3.94
N ASN A 104 22.88 -2.70 -4.68
CA ASN A 104 24.03 -1.86 -5.02
C ASN A 104 23.61 -0.73 -5.95
N LYS A 105 24.01 0.51 -5.61
CA LYS A 105 23.76 1.71 -6.42
C LYS A 105 24.73 1.85 -7.61
N LYS A 106 25.85 1.12 -7.56
CA LYS A 106 26.90 1.12 -8.58
C LYS A 106 27.31 -0.33 -8.80
N LYS A 107 27.05 -0.84 -10.00
CA LYS A 107 27.89 -1.85 -10.63
C LYS A 107 28.71 -1.12 -11.67
#